data_AF-A0A7J6SEP6-F1
#
_entry.id   AF-A0A7J6SEP6-F1
#
_cell.length_a   1.000
_cell.length_b   1.000
_cell.length_c   1.000
_cell.angle_alpha   90.00
_cell.angle_beta   90.00
_cell.angle_gamma   90.00
#
_symmetry.space_group_name_H-M   'P 1'
#
loop_
_entity.id
_entity.type
_entity.pdbx_description
1 polymer ?
#
loop_
_entity_poly.entity_id
_entity_poly.type
_entity_poly.pdbx_seq_one_letter_code
_entity_poly.pdbx_strand_id
1 'polypeptide(L)'
;PILDAGYEDFRDRLKSFIRENSLGGSGKPNLTIKRVAGWVNEDLGLTNEDGYSERTVGDWMHYLGFDIVLVKKTLYVDGHEREDVVADRERFGKQLDDLRPKLLTIDDETLEVQANPEAKFILISQDEKIHHSNDVQRRYWSDKSFSKLPTKSQGRTIMTSDFLSEGKGQDLYLMSLLMGIIIASVAKWTSKSVARLLKDSQLQMGRGYTASFLQIVVPFT
;
A
#
# COMPACT_ATOMS: atom_id res chain seq x y z
N PRO A 1 -27.13 31.17 7.92
CA PRO A 1 -26.66 31.49 6.54
C PRO A 1 -27.18 30.52 5.47
N ILE A 2 -26.91 29.21 5.56
CA ILE A 2 -27.23 28.27 4.45
C ILE A 2 -28.74 28.13 4.13
N LEU A 3 -29.60 28.26 5.12
CA LEU A 3 -31.07 28.17 4.95
C LEU A 3 -31.73 29.53 4.66
N ASP A 4 -30.96 30.61 4.77
CA ASP A 4 -31.47 31.96 4.65
C ASP A 4 -31.38 32.43 3.19
N ALA A 5 -32.49 32.95 2.67
CA ALA A 5 -32.59 33.46 1.31
C ALA A 5 -31.62 34.63 1.06
N GLY A 6 -31.33 35.45 2.08
CA GLY A 6 -30.42 36.59 1.96
C GLY A 6 -28.95 36.21 1.76
N TYR A 7 -28.61 34.92 1.84
CA TYR A 7 -27.23 34.40 1.73
C TYR A 7 -27.04 33.54 0.47
N GLU A 8 -27.79 33.81 -0.60
CA GLU A 8 -27.61 33.13 -1.89
C GLU A 8 -26.19 33.31 -2.45
N ASP A 9 -25.70 34.55 -2.51
CA ASP A 9 -24.34 34.85 -3.00
C ASP A 9 -23.25 34.09 -2.22
N PHE A 10 -23.43 33.95 -0.90
CA PHE A 10 -22.50 33.18 -0.06
C PHE A 10 -22.51 31.69 -0.42
N ARG A 11 -23.69 31.11 -0.64
CA ARG A 11 -23.82 29.69 -1.03
C ARG A 11 -23.12 29.42 -2.37
N ASP A 12 -23.20 30.35 -3.31
CA ASP A 12 -22.57 30.21 -4.62
C ASP A 12 -21.05 30.38 -4.56
N ARG A 13 -20.54 31.30 -3.73
CA ARG A 13 -19.09 31.39 -3.44
C ARG A 13 -18.58 30.10 -2.80
N LEU A 14 -19.30 29.57 -1.81
CA LEU A 14 -18.93 28.33 -1.12
C LEU A 14 -18.92 27.13 -2.09
N LYS A 15 -19.96 26.96 -2.92
CA LYS A 15 -20.00 25.91 -3.96
C LYS A 15 -18.82 26.03 -4.93
N SER A 16 -18.51 27.24 -5.37
CA SER A 16 -17.40 27.50 -6.30
C SER A 16 -16.05 27.16 -5.65
N PHE A 17 -15.82 27.61 -4.42
CA PHE A 17 -14.63 27.28 -3.64
C PHE A 17 -14.42 25.77 -3.48
N ILE A 18 -15.49 25.02 -3.13
CA ILE A 18 -15.43 23.57 -2.97
C ILE A 18 -15.08 22.91 -4.31
N ARG A 19 -15.74 23.28 -5.41
CA ARG A 19 -15.49 22.69 -6.74
C ARG A 19 -14.06 22.91 -7.22
N GLU A 20 -13.49 24.09 -6.96
CA GLU A 20 -12.13 24.44 -7.35
C GLU A 20 -11.07 23.73 -6.49
N ASN A 21 -11.33 23.54 -5.20
CA ASN A 21 -10.33 23.06 -4.24
C ASN A 21 -10.52 21.60 -3.81
N SER A 22 -11.63 20.95 -4.17
CA SER A 22 -12.01 19.62 -3.67
C SER A 22 -10.90 18.58 -3.82
N LEU A 23 -10.25 18.56 -5.00
CA LEU A 23 -9.09 17.74 -5.26
C LEU A 23 -7.82 18.56 -5.10
N GLY A 24 -6.85 18.01 -4.38
CA GLY A 24 -5.52 18.57 -4.27
C GLY A 24 -4.82 18.56 -5.63
N GLY A 25 -4.11 19.64 -5.94
CA GLY A 25 -3.15 19.65 -7.04
C GLY A 25 -1.96 18.71 -6.76
N SER A 26 -1.01 18.59 -7.70
CA SER A 26 0.19 17.76 -7.53
C SER A 26 0.89 17.97 -6.19
N GLY A 27 0.84 16.97 -5.30
CA GLY A 27 1.47 16.99 -3.98
C GLY A 27 0.73 17.79 -2.90
N LYS A 28 -0.46 18.33 -3.18
CA LYS A 28 -1.32 19.00 -2.18
C LYS A 28 -2.44 18.06 -1.73
N PRO A 29 -2.88 18.13 -0.46
CA PRO A 29 -4.00 17.34 0.00
C PRO A 29 -5.33 17.82 -0.61
N ASN A 30 -6.28 16.90 -0.75
CA ASN A 30 -7.69 17.12 -1.04
C ASN A 30 -8.30 18.00 0.05
N LEU A 31 -9.39 18.66 -0.32
CA LEU A 31 -10.08 19.59 0.57
C LEU A 31 -10.56 18.87 1.83
N THR A 32 -10.10 19.33 2.99
CA THR A 32 -10.55 18.87 4.29
C THR A 32 -11.64 19.77 4.81
N ILE A 33 -12.51 19.24 5.68
CA ILE A 33 -13.58 20.03 6.28
C ILE A 33 -13.05 21.22 7.10
N LYS A 34 -11.93 21.00 7.81
CA LYS A 34 -11.19 22.06 8.50
C LYS A 34 -10.83 23.23 7.60
N ARG A 35 -10.37 22.97 6.38
CA ARG A 35 -10.02 24.02 5.43
C ARG A 35 -11.25 24.75 4.90
N VAL A 36 -12.37 24.06 4.73
CA VAL A 36 -13.65 24.71 4.39
C VAL A 36 -14.15 25.58 5.53
N ALA A 37 -14.08 25.09 6.78
CA ALA A 37 -14.50 25.87 7.94
C ALA A 37 -13.65 27.13 8.15
N GLY A 38 -12.33 27.03 7.97
CA GLY A 38 -11.44 28.20 7.96
C GLY A 38 -11.86 29.22 6.90
N TRP A 39 -12.06 28.78 5.65
CA TRP A 39 -12.51 29.65 4.57
C TRP A 39 -13.88 30.29 4.83
N VAL A 40 -14.85 29.54 5.37
CA VAL A 40 -16.19 30.06 5.72
C VAL A 40 -16.10 31.15 6.77
N ASN A 41 -15.29 30.95 7.81
CA ASN A 41 -15.15 31.94 8.88
C ASN A 41 -14.41 33.18 8.38
N GLU A 42 -13.42 33.03 7.51
CA GLU A 42 -12.73 34.14 6.83
C GLU A 42 -13.68 34.94 5.91
N ASP A 43 -14.46 34.27 5.05
CA ASP A 43 -15.39 34.93 4.10
C ASP A 43 -16.51 35.69 4.84
N LEU A 44 -16.95 35.17 6.00
CA LEU A 44 -17.97 35.82 6.85
C LEU A 44 -17.38 36.83 7.85
N GLY A 45 -16.05 36.99 7.90
CA GLY A 45 -15.39 37.91 8.82
C GLY A 45 -15.52 37.54 10.30
N LEU A 46 -15.68 36.25 10.60
CA LEU A 46 -15.88 35.73 11.96
C LEU A 46 -14.54 35.47 12.65
N THR A 47 -14.48 35.75 13.96
CA THR A 47 -13.33 35.40 14.79
C THR A 47 -13.42 33.95 15.27
N ASN A 48 -12.33 33.39 15.80
CA ASN A 48 -12.31 31.99 16.24
C ASN A 48 -13.34 31.65 17.34
N GLU A 49 -13.78 32.62 18.14
CA GLU A 49 -14.77 32.41 19.21
C GLU A 49 -16.20 32.33 18.65
N ASP A 50 -16.50 33.09 17.59
CA ASP A 50 -17.82 33.13 16.92
C ASP A 50 -17.87 32.26 15.65
N GLY A 51 -16.76 31.58 15.35
CA GLY A 51 -16.58 30.81 14.12
C GLY A 51 -17.45 29.56 14.09
N TYR A 52 -17.91 29.20 12.90
CA TYR A 52 -18.59 27.94 12.70
C TYR A 52 -17.62 26.76 12.85
N SER A 53 -18.08 25.76 13.60
CA SER A 53 -17.33 24.53 13.81
C SER A 53 -17.22 23.71 12.51
N GLU A 54 -16.19 22.85 12.44
CA GLU A 54 -16.05 21.89 11.34
C GLU A 54 -17.30 21.03 11.15
N ARG A 55 -18.00 20.69 12.24
CA ARG A 55 -19.24 19.92 12.21
C ARG A 55 -20.35 20.68 11.50
N THR A 56 -20.58 21.93 11.91
CA THR A 56 -21.62 22.78 11.32
C THR A 56 -21.39 22.97 9.82
N VAL A 57 -20.15 23.23 9.43
CA VAL A 57 -19.78 23.37 8.02
C VAL A 57 -19.91 22.04 7.27
N GLY A 58 -19.65 20.90 7.92
CA GLY A 58 -19.87 19.57 7.34
C GLY A 58 -21.34 19.32 7.01
N ASP A 59 -22.23 19.64 7.95
CA ASP A 59 -23.68 19.53 7.75
C ASP A 59 -24.14 20.43 6.59
N TRP A 60 -23.56 21.62 6.48
CA TRP A 60 -23.83 22.55 5.38
C TRP A 60 -23.38 22.00 4.02
N MET A 61 -22.22 21.36 3.95
CA MET A 61 -21.74 20.74 2.70
C MET A 61 -22.72 19.67 2.22
N HIS A 62 -23.19 18.81 3.10
CA HIS A 62 -24.21 17.81 2.77
C HIS A 62 -25.53 18.45 2.34
N TYR A 63 -25.98 19.49 3.04
CA TYR A 63 -27.19 20.24 2.66
C TYR A 63 -27.08 20.86 1.27
N LEU A 64 -25.89 21.34 0.88
CA LEU A 64 -25.60 21.86 -0.45
C LEU A 64 -25.43 20.77 -1.52
N GLY A 65 -25.55 19.49 -1.15
CA GLY A 65 -25.48 18.35 -2.05
C GLY A 65 -24.07 17.78 -2.26
N PHE A 66 -23.07 18.21 -1.49
CA PHE A 66 -21.72 17.63 -1.55
C PHE A 66 -21.59 16.42 -0.65
N ASP A 67 -21.03 15.35 -1.20
CA ASP A 67 -20.68 14.14 -0.47
C ASP A 67 -19.22 13.76 -0.70
N ILE A 68 -18.68 12.95 0.22
CA ILE A 68 -17.35 12.36 0.05
C ILE A 68 -17.46 11.17 -0.90
N VAL A 69 -16.87 11.29 -2.08
CA VAL A 69 -16.85 10.21 -3.09
C VAL A 69 -15.49 9.53 -3.10
N LEU A 70 -15.51 8.20 -3.21
CA LEU A 70 -14.31 7.38 -3.39
C LEU A 70 -14.05 7.15 -4.88
N VAL A 71 -12.88 7.59 -5.37
CA VAL A 71 -12.42 7.21 -6.71
C VAL A 71 -12.03 5.73 -6.72
N LYS A 72 -12.91 4.89 -7.27
CA LYS A 72 -12.60 3.51 -7.62
C LYS A 72 -11.88 3.49 -8.98
N LYS A 73 -10.56 3.67 -8.99
CA LYS A 73 -9.76 3.25 -10.16
C LYS A 73 -9.59 1.73 -10.09
N THR A 74 -10.43 0.98 -10.79
CA THR A 74 -10.22 -0.44 -11.10
C THR A 74 -9.40 -0.52 -12.39
N LEU A 75 -8.08 -0.45 -12.30
CA LEU A 75 -7.19 -0.59 -13.45
C LEU A 75 -5.99 -1.49 -13.11
N TYR A 76 -6.30 -2.60 -12.45
CA TYR A 76 -5.47 -3.80 -12.46
C TYR A 76 -6.46 -4.95 -12.62
N VAL A 77 -6.50 -5.54 -13.82
CA VAL A 77 -7.11 -6.86 -13.99
C VAL A 77 -6.14 -7.80 -13.33
N ASP A 78 -6.57 -8.36 -12.22
CA ASP A 78 -5.70 -9.14 -11.39
C ASP A 78 -5.32 -10.44 -12.11
N GLY A 79 -4.04 -10.58 -12.45
CA GLY A 79 -3.54 -11.72 -13.24
C GLY A 79 -3.45 -13.02 -12.45
N HIS A 80 -3.84 -13.01 -11.17
CA HIS A 80 -3.77 -14.15 -10.24
C HIS A 80 -4.68 -15.31 -10.65
N GLU A 81 -5.77 -15.04 -11.37
CA GLU A 81 -6.74 -16.05 -11.81
C GLU A 81 -6.41 -16.67 -13.18
N ARG A 82 -5.29 -16.32 -13.80
CA ARG A 82 -4.88 -16.95 -15.06
C ARG A 82 -4.51 -18.41 -14.80
N GLU A 83 -4.93 -19.30 -15.71
CA GLU A 83 -4.75 -20.76 -15.57
C GLU A 83 -3.29 -21.17 -15.31
N ASP A 84 -2.34 -20.51 -15.97
CA ASP A 84 -0.91 -20.74 -15.78
C ASP A 84 -0.43 -20.36 -14.37
N VAL A 85 -0.92 -19.24 -13.85
CA VAL A 85 -0.61 -18.73 -12.50
C VAL A 85 -1.22 -19.63 -11.43
N VAL A 86 -2.47 -20.06 -11.62
CA VAL A 86 -3.15 -20.97 -10.70
C VAL A 86 -2.44 -22.32 -10.64
N ALA A 87 -2.07 -22.89 -11.80
CA ALA A 87 -1.34 -24.15 -11.86
C ALA A 87 0.05 -24.07 -11.20
N ASP A 88 0.78 -22.96 -11.38
CA ASP A 88 2.07 -22.75 -10.72
C ASP A 88 1.91 -22.62 -9.20
N ARG A 89 0.87 -21.91 -8.73
CA ARG A 89 0.54 -21.78 -7.30
C ARG A 89 0.20 -23.12 -6.67
N GLU A 90 -0.60 -23.95 -7.34
CA GLU A 90 -0.93 -25.29 -6.85
C GLU A 90 0.30 -26.20 -6.80
N ARG A 91 1.17 -26.14 -7.82
CA ARG A 91 2.43 -26.87 -7.84
C ARG A 91 3.33 -26.45 -6.68
N PHE A 92 3.48 -25.14 -6.47
CA PHE A 92 4.29 -24.59 -5.39
C PHE A 92 3.74 -24.97 -4.00
N GLY A 93 2.42 -24.87 -3.81
CA GLY A 93 1.77 -25.27 -2.56
C GLY A 93 2.07 -26.73 -2.18
N LYS A 94 1.97 -27.65 -3.15
CA LYS A 94 2.33 -29.07 -2.94
C LYS A 94 3.79 -29.26 -2.53
N GLN A 95 4.71 -28.53 -3.16
CA GLN A 95 6.14 -28.60 -2.80
C GLN A 95 6.42 -28.05 -1.41
N LEU A 96 5.71 -26.99 -1.03
CA LEU A 96 5.82 -26.42 0.31
C LEU A 96 5.26 -27.40 1.36
N ASP A 97 4.15 -28.08 1.07
CA ASP A 97 3.58 -29.11 1.94
C ASP A 97 4.53 -30.30 2.14
N ASP A 98 5.22 -30.73 1.09
CA ASP A 98 6.26 -31.79 1.19
C ASP A 98 7.47 -31.36 2.04
N LEU A 99 7.74 -30.06 2.08
CA LEU A 99 8.86 -29.48 2.84
C LEU A 99 8.49 -29.11 4.28
N ARG A 100 7.21 -28.82 4.56
CA ARG A 100 6.70 -28.39 5.88
C ARG A 100 7.22 -29.23 7.06
N PRO A 101 7.20 -30.58 7.01
CA PRO A 101 7.70 -31.41 8.12
C PRO A 101 9.21 -31.25 8.39
N LYS A 102 9.97 -30.73 7.42
CA LYS A 102 11.42 -30.53 7.47
C LYS A 102 11.79 -29.07 7.71
N LEU A 103 10.81 -28.19 7.89
CA LEU A 103 11.05 -26.80 8.26
C LEU A 103 11.31 -26.69 9.75
N LEU A 104 12.21 -25.77 10.11
CA LEU A 104 12.29 -25.23 11.45
C LEU A 104 10.99 -24.48 11.73
N THR A 105 10.36 -24.75 12.87
CA THR A 105 9.12 -24.10 13.29
C THR A 105 9.33 -23.46 14.65
N ILE A 106 8.83 -22.24 14.82
CA ILE A 106 8.75 -21.58 16.12
C ILE A 106 7.36 -21.80 16.71
N ASP A 107 7.31 -22.03 18.02
CA ASP A 107 6.06 -22.09 18.75
C ASP A 107 5.45 -20.70 18.89
N ASP A 108 4.21 -20.53 18.43
CA ASP A 108 3.56 -19.21 18.34
C ASP A 108 3.31 -18.55 19.72
N GLU A 109 3.20 -19.34 20.79
CA GLU A 109 2.91 -18.83 22.14
C GLU A 109 4.20 -18.52 22.92
N THR A 110 5.19 -19.39 22.84
CA THR A 110 6.45 -19.28 23.60
C THR A 110 7.55 -18.56 22.83
N LEU A 111 7.42 -18.44 21.51
CA LEU A 111 8.43 -17.92 20.58
C LEU A 111 9.76 -18.69 20.65
N GLU A 112 9.71 -19.95 21.09
CA GLU A 112 10.84 -20.85 21.12
C GLU A 112 10.85 -21.77 19.91
N VAL A 113 12.05 -22.18 19.50
CA VAL A 113 12.22 -23.14 18.40
C VAL A 113 11.65 -24.49 18.85
N GLN A 114 10.68 -25.01 18.12
CA GLN A 114 10.17 -26.35 18.35
C GLN A 114 11.26 -27.37 17.98
N ALA A 115 11.60 -28.24 18.91
CA ALA A 115 12.60 -29.27 18.72
C ALA A 115 12.12 -30.31 17.72
N ASN A 116 12.45 -30.11 16.44
CA ASN A 116 12.20 -31.05 15.37
C ASN A 116 13.54 -31.59 14.85
N PRO A 117 13.92 -32.85 15.19
CA PRO A 117 15.18 -33.43 14.71
C PRO A 117 15.22 -33.67 13.19
N GLU A 118 14.07 -33.60 12.51
CA GLU A 118 13.96 -33.69 11.06
C GLU A 118 13.98 -32.32 10.37
N ALA A 119 13.95 -31.22 11.14
CA ALA A 119 14.08 -29.87 10.61
C ALA A 119 15.48 -29.66 10.04
N LYS A 120 15.55 -29.45 8.73
CA LYS A 120 16.80 -29.24 7.97
C LYS A 120 16.84 -27.89 7.28
N PHE A 121 15.72 -27.17 7.28
CA PHE A 121 15.50 -26.02 6.44
C PHE A 121 14.85 -24.88 7.22
N ILE A 122 15.21 -23.65 6.89
CA ILE A 122 14.53 -22.45 7.36
C ILE A 122 13.76 -21.86 6.18
N LEU A 123 12.47 -21.57 6.40
CA LEU A 123 11.66 -20.84 5.43
C LEU A 123 11.98 -19.34 5.56
N ILE A 124 12.47 -18.75 4.48
CA ILE A 124 12.64 -17.30 4.37
C ILE A 124 11.62 -16.80 3.36
N SER A 125 10.69 -15.96 3.80
CA SER A 125 9.74 -15.28 2.91
C SER A 125 10.21 -13.85 2.66
N GLN A 126 10.17 -13.44 1.39
CA GLN A 126 10.42 -12.06 1.00
C GLN A 126 9.13 -11.45 0.45
N ASP A 127 8.87 -10.20 0.81
CA ASP A 127 7.85 -9.37 0.14
C ASP A 127 8.44 -8.02 -0.29
N GLU A 128 7.98 -7.54 -1.44
CA GLU A 128 8.35 -6.24 -2.02
C GLU A 128 7.12 -5.35 -2.10
N LYS A 129 7.21 -4.17 -1.49
CA LYS A 129 6.14 -3.18 -1.50
C LYS A 129 6.63 -1.84 -2.01
N ILE A 130 5.91 -1.30 -2.99
CA ILE A 130 6.16 0.05 -3.49
C ILE A 130 5.19 1.01 -2.80
N HIS A 131 5.75 1.94 -2.03
CA HIS A 131 5.05 3.06 -1.43
C HIS A 131 5.08 4.25 -2.37
N HIS A 132 3.91 4.71 -2.78
CA HIS A 132 3.78 5.93 -3.56
C HIS A 132 3.65 7.13 -2.62
N SER A 133 4.38 8.23 -2.87
CA SER A 133 4.26 9.45 -2.07
C SER A 133 2.85 10.05 -2.12
N ASN A 134 2.13 9.80 -3.22
CA ASN A 134 0.72 10.15 -3.33
C ASN A 134 -0.16 8.89 -3.27
N ASP A 135 0.20 7.87 -2.46
CA ASP A 135 -0.69 6.74 -2.24
C ASP A 135 -2.06 7.28 -1.76
N VAL A 136 -3.07 6.92 -2.53
CA VAL A 136 -3.97 7.90 -3.14
C VAL A 136 -4.91 8.50 -2.10
N GLN A 137 -5.02 9.84 -2.07
CA GLN A 137 -6.18 10.48 -1.50
C GLN A 137 -7.39 10.24 -2.42
N ARG A 138 -7.99 9.05 -2.26
CA ARG A 138 -9.10 8.57 -3.10
C ARG A 138 -10.42 9.23 -2.78
N ARG A 139 -10.50 9.97 -1.66
CA ARG A 139 -11.71 10.61 -1.16
C ARG A 139 -11.66 12.11 -1.43
N TYR A 140 -12.69 12.64 -2.04
CA TYR A 140 -12.84 14.07 -2.32
C TYR A 140 -14.32 14.46 -2.27
N TRP A 141 -14.59 15.75 -2.07
CA TRP A 141 -15.95 16.28 -2.01
C TRP A 141 -16.53 16.47 -3.43
N SER A 142 -17.69 15.92 -3.72
CA SER A 142 -18.34 16.05 -5.01
C SER A 142 -19.85 16.16 -4.84
N ASP A 143 -20.46 17.03 -5.62
CA ASP A 143 -21.91 17.15 -5.80
C ASP A 143 -22.41 16.28 -6.98
N LYS A 144 -21.57 15.37 -7.48
CA LYS A 144 -21.79 14.53 -8.67
C LYS A 144 -21.96 15.31 -9.98
N SER A 145 -21.91 16.65 -9.95
CA SER A 145 -21.97 17.48 -11.16
C SER A 145 -20.64 17.44 -11.93
N PHE A 146 -19.57 16.99 -11.28
CA PHE A 146 -18.25 16.84 -11.89
C PHE A 146 -17.58 15.54 -11.41
N SER A 147 -16.93 14.87 -12.35
CA SER A 147 -16.00 13.78 -12.07
C SER A 147 -14.64 14.16 -12.65
N LYS A 148 -13.64 14.38 -11.80
CA LYS A 148 -12.30 14.69 -12.27
C LYS A 148 -11.44 13.43 -12.23
N LEU A 149 -10.82 13.11 -13.37
CA LEU A 149 -9.95 11.94 -13.48
C LEU A 149 -8.72 12.11 -12.56
N PRO A 150 -8.35 11.12 -11.74
CA PRO A 150 -7.14 11.18 -10.96
C PRO A 150 -5.93 11.25 -11.89
N THR A 151 -4.92 12.02 -11.50
CA THR A 151 -3.62 12.06 -12.18
C THR A 151 -3.09 10.64 -12.40
N LYS A 152 -2.42 10.43 -13.54
CA LYS A 152 -1.82 9.13 -13.88
C LYS A 152 -0.61 8.83 -13.00
N SER A 153 0.11 9.86 -12.56
CA SER A 153 1.27 9.72 -11.66
C SER A 153 0.84 9.75 -10.19
N GLN A 154 1.35 8.80 -9.41
CA GLN A 154 1.17 8.70 -7.96
C GLN A 154 2.36 9.31 -7.18
N GLY A 155 3.06 10.26 -7.79
CA GLY A 155 4.24 10.89 -7.20
C GLY A 155 5.49 10.01 -7.22
N ARG A 156 6.47 10.35 -6.37
CA ARG A 156 7.70 9.57 -6.18
C ARG A 156 7.38 8.22 -5.54
N THR A 157 8.25 7.24 -5.75
CA THR A 157 8.08 5.89 -5.21
C THR A 157 9.25 5.55 -4.30
N ILE A 158 8.94 4.92 -3.16
CA ILE A 158 9.92 4.25 -2.30
C ILE A 158 9.61 2.77 -2.37
N MET A 159 10.57 1.97 -2.82
CA MET A 159 10.47 0.52 -2.77
C MET A 159 11.02 0.05 -1.43
N THR A 160 10.24 -0.74 -0.72
CA THR A 160 10.62 -1.42 0.52
C THR A 160 10.62 -2.90 0.23
N SER A 161 11.70 -3.60 0.57
CA SER A 161 11.76 -5.06 0.55
C SER A 161 12.09 -5.51 1.96
N ASP A 162 11.41 -6.56 2.41
CA ASP A 162 11.67 -7.16 3.72
C ASP A 162 11.74 -8.68 3.61
N PHE A 163 12.45 -9.30 4.55
CA PHE A 163 12.62 -10.74 4.65
C PHE A 163 12.20 -11.20 6.04
N LEU A 164 11.36 -12.23 6.09
CA LEU A 164 10.87 -12.84 7.31
C LEU A 164 11.32 -14.29 7.39
N SER A 165 11.87 -14.69 8.54
CA SER A 165 12.29 -16.06 8.82
C SER A 165 11.97 -16.45 10.27
N GLU A 166 11.81 -17.75 10.50
CA GLU A 166 11.50 -18.33 11.81
C GLU A 166 12.78 -18.69 12.60
N GLY A 167 13.72 -17.74 12.73
CA GLY A 167 15.00 -17.92 13.44
C GLY A 167 15.20 -16.95 14.61
N LYS A 168 16.02 -17.32 15.61
CA LYS A 168 16.42 -16.41 16.70
C LYS A 168 17.33 -15.30 16.14
N GLY A 169 17.25 -14.09 16.70
CA GLY A 169 17.95 -12.90 16.21
C GLY A 169 19.49 -12.97 16.12
N GLN A 170 20.14 -14.05 16.57
CA GLN A 170 21.59 -14.27 16.36
C GLN A 170 21.92 -14.73 14.92
N ASP A 171 20.99 -15.36 14.21
CA ASP A 171 21.16 -15.72 12.79
C ASP A 171 21.07 -14.50 11.86
N LEU A 172 20.60 -13.35 12.37
CA LEU A 172 20.50 -12.09 11.63
C LEU A 172 21.87 -11.56 11.17
N TYR A 173 22.98 -11.92 11.82
CA TYR A 173 24.32 -11.47 11.43
C TYR A 173 24.82 -12.17 10.16
N LEU A 174 24.62 -13.50 10.05
CA LEU A 174 24.85 -14.25 8.81
C LEU A 174 23.89 -13.80 7.71
N MET A 175 22.63 -13.49 8.08
CA MET A 175 21.64 -12.91 7.16
C MET A 175 22.06 -11.54 6.64
N SER A 176 22.63 -10.66 7.47
CA SER A 176 23.12 -9.34 7.03
C SER A 176 24.28 -9.44 6.02
N LEU A 177 25.14 -10.46 6.16
CA LEU A 177 26.27 -10.70 5.27
C LEU A 177 25.80 -11.29 3.92
N LEU A 178 24.86 -12.24 3.96
CA LEU A 178 24.16 -12.77 2.79
C LEU A 178 23.32 -11.70 2.09
N MET A 179 22.62 -10.85 2.85
CA MET A 179 21.88 -9.69 2.34
C MET A 179 22.82 -8.68 1.67
N GLY A 180 23.99 -8.40 2.25
CA GLY A 180 25.01 -7.55 1.63
C GLY A 180 25.49 -8.11 0.28
N ILE A 181 25.67 -9.43 0.18
CA ILE A 181 26.03 -10.13 -1.07
C ILE A 181 24.87 -10.12 -2.07
N ILE A 182 23.62 -10.32 -1.63
CA ILE A 182 22.42 -10.31 -2.48
C ILE A 182 22.15 -8.90 -3.01
N ILE A 183 22.15 -7.88 -2.16
CA ILE A 183 21.93 -6.47 -2.57
C ILE A 183 23.05 -6.01 -3.51
N ALA A 184 24.32 -6.34 -3.23
CA ALA A 184 25.43 -6.03 -4.14
C ALA A 184 25.38 -6.80 -5.47
N SER A 185 24.79 -8.00 -5.48
CA SER A 185 24.58 -8.81 -6.69
C SER A 185 23.38 -8.34 -7.51
N VAL A 186 22.27 -7.97 -6.87
CA VAL A 186 21.06 -7.41 -7.51
C VAL A 186 21.37 -6.10 -8.22
N ALA A 187 22.27 -5.27 -7.66
CA ALA A 187 22.75 -4.05 -8.30
C ALA A 187 23.59 -4.28 -9.59
N LYS A 188 23.97 -5.53 -9.92
CA LYS A 188 24.85 -5.85 -11.07
C LYS A 188 24.32 -6.89 -12.07
N TRP A 189 23.11 -7.44 -11.93
CA TRP A 189 22.78 -8.69 -12.64
C TRP A 189 21.89 -8.56 -13.88
N THR A 190 22.47 -8.99 -15.01
CA THR A 190 21.79 -9.28 -16.29
C THR A 190 21.32 -10.74 -16.34
N SER A 191 20.22 -10.96 -17.07
CA SER A 191 19.42 -12.21 -17.18
C SER A 191 20.18 -13.55 -17.28
N LYS A 192 21.40 -13.63 -17.81
CA LYS A 192 22.07 -14.90 -18.13
C LYS A 192 22.83 -15.51 -16.95
N SER A 193 23.30 -14.68 -16.03
CA SER A 193 24.03 -15.15 -14.85
C SER A 193 23.06 -15.76 -13.82
N VAL A 194 21.84 -15.20 -13.72
CA VAL A 194 20.73 -15.65 -12.83
C VAL A 194 20.41 -17.12 -13.04
N ALA A 195 20.25 -17.54 -14.30
CA ALA A 195 19.88 -18.91 -14.64
C ALA A 195 20.96 -19.95 -14.31
N ARG A 196 22.23 -19.53 -14.18
CA ARG A 196 23.35 -20.44 -13.90
C ARG A 196 23.52 -20.67 -12.40
N LEU A 197 23.38 -19.63 -11.57
CA LEU A 197 23.50 -19.73 -10.11
C LEU A 197 22.26 -20.36 -9.43
N LEU A 198 21.08 -20.21 -10.04
CA LEU A 198 19.84 -20.89 -9.63
C LEU A 198 19.78 -22.38 -9.99
N LYS A 199 20.71 -22.89 -10.82
CA LYS A 199 20.80 -24.32 -11.15
C LYS A 199 21.53 -25.13 -10.09
N ASP A 200 22.47 -24.50 -9.40
CA ASP A 200 23.35 -25.13 -8.40
C ASP A 200 22.78 -25.02 -6.97
N SER A 201 21.85 -24.09 -6.76
CA SER A 201 21.08 -23.95 -5.52
C SER A 201 19.66 -24.47 -5.77
N GLN A 202 19.08 -25.25 -4.86
CA GLN A 202 17.69 -25.74 -4.96
C GLN A 202 16.67 -24.60 -4.74
N LEU A 203 16.91 -23.40 -5.30
CA LEU A 203 16.01 -22.26 -5.28
C LEU A 203 14.94 -22.45 -6.38
N GLN A 204 13.68 -22.59 -5.97
CA GLN A 204 12.55 -22.49 -6.91
C GLN A 204 12.02 -21.06 -6.91
N MET A 205 12.19 -20.34 -8.02
CA MET A 205 11.51 -19.06 -8.24
C MET A 205 10.19 -19.30 -8.97
N GLY A 206 9.06 -18.95 -8.33
CA GLY A 206 7.81 -18.70 -9.05
C GLY A 206 7.95 -17.39 -9.85
N ARG A 207 7.78 -17.45 -11.18
CA ARG A 207 7.85 -16.25 -12.02
C ARG A 207 6.46 -15.62 -12.16
N GLY A 208 6.14 -14.70 -11.25
CA GLY A 208 4.93 -13.87 -11.30
C GLY A 208 5.24 -12.41 -11.59
N TYR A 209 4.74 -11.87 -12.69
CA TYR A 209 4.81 -10.45 -13.00
C TYR A 209 3.80 -9.69 -12.14
N THR A 210 4.23 -9.18 -10.97
CA THR A 210 3.88 -7.89 -10.32
C THR A 210 4.09 -7.89 -8.80
N ALA A 211 4.38 -9.03 -8.18
CA ALA A 211 4.99 -9.13 -6.86
C ALA A 211 5.74 -10.46 -6.83
N SER A 212 7.06 -10.41 -6.73
CA SER A 212 7.87 -11.62 -6.68
C SER A 212 7.88 -12.10 -5.23
N PHE A 213 6.91 -12.95 -4.84
CA PHE A 213 7.05 -13.71 -3.60
C PHE A 213 8.18 -14.72 -3.80
N LEU A 214 9.35 -14.41 -3.24
CA LEU A 214 10.47 -15.33 -3.24
C LEU A 214 10.50 -16.02 -1.87
N GLN A 215 10.19 -17.32 -1.86
CA GLN A 215 10.45 -18.16 -0.70
C GLN A 215 11.75 -18.91 -0.93
N ILE A 216 12.75 -18.64 -0.10
CA ILE A 216 14.06 -19.28 -0.15
C ILE A 216 14.13 -20.27 1.00
N VAL A 217 14.47 -21.51 0.67
CA VAL A 217 14.70 -22.59 1.63
C VAL A 217 16.20 -22.72 1.80
N VAL A 218 16.72 -22.35 2.97
CA VAL A 218 18.17 -22.40 3.25
C VAL A 218 18.47 -23.56 4.21
N PRO A 219 19.45 -24.43 3.90
CA PRO A 219 19.88 -25.46 4.83
C PRO A 219 20.60 -24.82 6.03
N PHE A 220 20.28 -25.28 7.25
CA PHE A 220 20.98 -24.89 8.47
C PHE A 220 21.84 -26.07 8.96
N THR A 221 23.08 -25.78 9.36
CA THR A 221 24.03 -26.76 9.95
C THR A 221 24.33 -26.39 11.38
#